data_AF-A0A4R6RTD8-F1
#
_entry.id   AF-A0A4R6RTD8-F1
#
_cell.length_a   1.000
_cell.length_b   1.000
_cell.length_c   1.000
_cell.angle_alpha   90.00
_cell.angle_beta   90.00
_cell.angle_gamma   90.00
#
_symmetry.space_group_name_H-M   'P 1'
#
loop_
_entity.id
_entity.type
_entity.pdbx_description
1 polymer ?
#
loop_
_entity_poly.entity_id
_entity_poly.type
_entity_poly.pdbx_seq_one_letter_code
_entity_poly.pdbx_strand_id
1 'polypeptide(L)'
;MTGTSEPLPRPDEGAWLETIALFKAVREGNQPAALRLLGTSSNRDAVIGGLLSMLGMFLRAESPHKLDQFIAASHRAGPPPAFGARPFLPPIEH
;
A
#
# COMPACT_ATOMS: atom_id res chain seq x y z
N MET A 1 -24.80 1.19 39.63
CA MET A 1 -24.54 1.21 38.18
C MET A 1 -23.06 0.92 37.97
N THR A 2 -22.68 -0.34 37.84
CA THR A 2 -21.31 -0.76 37.52
C THR A 2 -21.21 -0.96 36.02
N GLY A 3 -20.57 -0.02 35.32
CA GLY A 3 -20.29 -0.13 33.89
C GLY A 3 -19.27 -1.24 33.66
N THR A 4 -19.72 -2.37 33.12
CA THR A 4 -18.85 -3.37 32.51
C THR A 4 -18.24 -2.74 31.27
N SER A 5 -17.00 -2.25 31.38
CA SER A 5 -16.22 -1.91 30.19
C SER A 5 -16.01 -3.22 29.44
N GLU A 6 -16.56 -3.34 28.23
CA GLU A 6 -16.26 -4.48 27.38
C GLU A 6 -14.73 -4.55 27.19
N PRO A 7 -14.12 -5.73 27.30
CA PRO A 7 -12.70 -5.87 27.01
C PRO A 7 -12.46 -5.43 25.57
N LEU A 8 -11.51 -4.51 25.38
CA LEU A 8 -11.10 -4.07 24.06
C LEU A 8 -10.80 -5.30 23.18
N PRO A 9 -11.24 -5.33 21.92
CA PRO A 9 -10.97 -6.45 21.04
C PRO A 9 -9.45 -6.69 21.01
N ARG A 10 -9.06 -7.96 21.14
CA ARG A 10 -7.64 -8.33 21.07
C ARG A 10 -7.09 -7.86 19.73
N PRO A 11 -5.89 -7.24 19.71
CA PRO A 11 -5.25 -6.87 18.46
C PRO A 11 -5.14 -8.08 17.53
N ASP A 12 -5.52 -7.90 16.26
CA ASP A 12 -5.39 -8.94 15.24
C ASP A 12 -3.92 -9.09 14.84
N GLU A 13 -3.21 -9.96 15.55
CA GLU A 13 -1.78 -10.25 15.29
C GLU A 13 -1.54 -10.78 13.87
N GLY A 14 -2.50 -11.53 13.32
CA GLY A 14 -2.42 -12.05 11.95
C GLY A 14 -2.42 -10.93 10.92
N ALA A 15 -3.41 -10.03 11.01
CA ALA A 15 -3.49 -8.87 10.13
C ALA A 15 -2.28 -7.94 10.29
N TRP A 16 -1.70 -7.85 11.49
CA TRP A 16 -0.48 -7.08 11.71
C TRP A 16 0.76 -7.68 11.01
N LEU A 17 0.93 -9.00 11.06
CA LEU A 17 2.01 -9.68 10.33
C LEU A 17 1.85 -9.53 8.81
N GLU A 18 0.62 -9.66 8.32
CA GLU A 18 0.29 -9.44 6.91
C GLU A 18 0.55 -7.98 6.48
N THR A 19 0.25 -7.00 7.36
CA THR A 19 0.60 -5.59 7.15
C THR A 19 2.10 -5.40 6.94
N ILE A 20 2.92 -5.98 7.82
CA ILE A 20 4.38 -5.90 7.71
C ILE A 20 4.87 -6.53 6.41
N ALA A 21 4.34 -7.69 6.04
CA ALA A 21 4.69 -8.37 4.81
C ALA A 21 4.28 -7.56 3.57
N LEU A 22 3.11 -6.92 3.60
CA LEU A 22 2.63 -6.04 2.54
C LEU A 22 3.54 -4.82 2.39
N PHE A 23 3.92 -4.16 3.49
CA PHE A 23 4.84 -3.02 3.46
C PHE A 23 6.20 -3.41 2.83
N LYS A 24 6.74 -4.59 3.19
CA LYS A 24 7.98 -5.11 2.58
C LYS A 24 7.83 -5.32 1.08
N ALA A 25 6.75 -5.95 0.63
CA ALA A 25 6.49 -6.18 -0.78
C ALA A 25 6.37 -4.86 -1.58
N VAL A 26 5.69 -3.85 -1.02
CA VAL A 26 5.57 -2.52 -1.63
C VAL A 26 6.94 -1.83 -1.72
N ARG A 27 7.73 -1.86 -0.64
CA ARG A 27 9.09 -1.30 -0.59
C ARG A 27 10.00 -1.91 -1.67
N GLU A 28 9.83 -3.19 -1.96
CA GLU A 28 10.61 -3.93 -2.97
C GLU A 28 10.06 -3.79 -4.39
N GLY A 29 8.97 -3.03 -4.59
CA GLY A 29 8.31 -2.91 -5.89
C GLY A 29 7.65 -4.22 -6.36
N ASN A 30 7.48 -5.20 -5.46
CA ASN A 30 6.91 -6.50 -5.78
C ASN A 30 5.38 -6.47 -5.74
N GLN A 31 4.80 -5.77 -6.72
CA GLN A 31 3.36 -5.63 -6.88
C GLN A 31 2.61 -6.98 -6.95
N PRO A 32 3.11 -8.02 -7.65
CA PRO A 32 2.44 -9.33 -7.66
C PRO A 32 2.33 -9.98 -6.27
N ALA A 33 3.38 -9.88 -5.44
CA ALA A 33 3.33 -10.42 -4.09
C ALA A 33 2.37 -9.61 -3.20
N ALA A 34 2.39 -8.28 -3.30
CA ALA A 34 1.47 -7.40 -2.57
C ALA A 34 0.01 -7.70 -2.91
N LEU A 35 -0.32 -7.82 -4.21
CA LEU A 35 -1.68 -8.14 -4.66
C LEU A 35 -2.11 -9.55 -4.25
N ARG A 36 -1.20 -10.53 -4.31
CA ARG A 36 -1.50 -11.90 -3.84
C ARG A 36 -1.84 -11.91 -2.35
N LEU A 37 -1.04 -11.24 -1.53
CA LEU A 37 -1.27 -11.13 -0.09
C LEU A 37 -2.64 -10.51 0.21
N LEU A 38 -2.96 -9.38 -0.42
CA LEU A 38 -4.29 -8.76 -0.31
C LEU A 38 -5.42 -9.68 -0.81
N GLY A 39 -5.14 -10.48 -1.83
CA GLY A 39 -6.06 -11.46 -2.39
C GLY A 39 -6.39 -12.62 -1.45
N THR A 40 -5.43 -13.04 -0.61
CA THR A 40 -5.55 -14.21 0.28
C THR A 40 -5.79 -13.87 1.74
N SER A 41 -5.57 -12.61 2.14
CA SER A 41 -5.76 -12.14 3.52
C SER A 41 -7.20 -12.33 4.00
N SER A 42 -7.38 -12.90 5.18
CA SER A 42 -8.70 -13.09 5.82
C SER A 42 -9.31 -11.79 6.32
N ASN A 43 -8.51 -10.74 6.53
CA ASN A 43 -8.96 -9.44 7.03
C ASN A 43 -8.28 -8.29 6.26
N ARG A 44 -8.64 -8.16 4.99
CA ARG A 44 -8.00 -7.21 4.06
C ARG A 44 -8.04 -5.76 4.58
N ASP A 45 -9.16 -5.34 5.16
CA ASP A 45 -9.33 -3.96 5.61
C ASP A 45 -8.41 -3.63 6.79
N ALA A 46 -8.22 -4.57 7.72
CA ALA A 46 -7.26 -4.39 8.81
C ALA A 46 -5.82 -4.31 8.27
N VAL A 47 -5.46 -5.13 7.27
CA VAL A 47 -4.13 -5.10 6.63
C VAL A 47 -3.88 -3.77 5.93
N ILE A 48 -4.86 -3.26 5.17
CA ILE A 48 -4.76 -1.97 4.50
C ILE A 48 -4.68 -0.83 5.53
N GLY A 49 -5.53 -0.85 6.56
CA GLY A 49 -5.51 0.13 7.64
C GLY A 49 -4.16 0.17 8.38
N GLY A 50 -3.59 -1.00 8.64
CA GLY A 50 -2.24 -1.14 9.20
C GLY A 50 -1.18 -0.54 8.27
N LEU A 51 -1.25 -0.83 6.97
CA LEU A 51 -0.31 -0.28 5.98
C LEU A 51 -0.38 1.26 5.95
N LEU A 52 -1.59 1.83 5.89
CA LEU A 52 -1.79 3.27 5.91
C LEU A 52 -1.24 3.91 7.20
N SER A 53 -1.37 3.22 8.34
CA SER A 53 -0.81 3.68 9.61
C SER A 53 0.71 3.70 9.60
N MET A 54 1.35 2.64 9.07
CA MET A 54 2.81 2.58 8.90
C MET A 54 3.31 3.67 7.95
N LEU A 55 2.63 3.86 6.81
CA LEU A 55 2.97 4.93 5.85
C LEU A 55 2.82 6.31 6.49
N GLY A 56 1.75 6.54 7.25
CA GLY A 56 1.55 7.79 7.97
C GLY A 56 2.68 8.07 8.97
N MET A 57 3.14 7.06 9.70
CA MET A 57 4.28 7.20 10.62
C MET A 57 5.59 7.46 9.87
N PHE A 58 5.84 6.70 8.79
CA PHE A 58 7.05 6.84 7.98
C PHE A 58 7.14 8.23 7.32
N LEU A 59 6.07 8.68 6.68
CA LEU A 59 6.03 9.97 5.97
C LEU A 59 6.12 11.17 6.93
N ARG A 60 5.64 11.05 8.18
CA ARG A 60 5.80 12.09 9.21
C ARG A 60 7.26 12.36 9.58
N ALA A 61 8.14 11.37 9.42
CA ALA A 61 9.57 11.51 9.70
C ALA A 61 10.36 12.08 8.52
N GLU A 62 9.74 12.23 7.34
CA GLU A 62 10.38 12.69 6.12
C GLU A 62 10.32 14.23 5.98
N SER A 63 11.24 14.77 5.18
CA SER A 63 11.26 16.21 4.86
C SER A 63 9.99 16.60 4.07
N PRO A 64 9.25 17.65 4.50
CA PRO A 64 8.10 18.15 3.75
C PRO A 64 8.44 18.48 2.29
N HIS A 65 9.62 19.08 2.07
CA HIS A 65 10.08 19.43 0.73
C HIS A 65 10.30 18.21 -0.17
N LYS A 66 10.81 17.11 0.39
CA LYS A 66 11.00 15.85 -0.34
C LYS A 66 9.65 15.23 -0.74
N LEU A 67 8.66 15.32 0.14
CA LEU A 67 7.30 14.84 -0.14
C LEU A 67 6.64 15.68 -1.24
N ASP A 68 6.77 17.00 -1.20
CA ASP A 68 6.23 17.90 -2.23
C ASP A 68 6.85 17.63 -3.60
N GLN A 69 8.19 17.45 -3.66
CA GLN A 69 8.89 17.07 -4.88
C GLN A 69 8.40 15.73 -5.44
N PHE A 70 8.21 14.74 -4.57
CA PHE A 70 7.70 13.43 -4.96
C PHE A 70 6.28 13.50 -5.53
N ILE A 71 5.39 14.28 -4.91
CA ILE A 71 4.01 14.48 -5.40
C ILE A 71 4.03 15.20 -6.76
N ALA A 72 4.83 16.25 -6.91
CA ALA A 72 4.97 16.98 -8.17
C ALA A 72 5.57 16.11 -9.28
N ALA A 73 6.50 15.20 -8.97
CA ALA A 73 7.02 14.21 -9.91
C ALA A 73 5.94 13.19 -10.30
N SER A 74 5.15 12.72 -9.34
CA SER A 74 4.07 11.76 -9.56
C SER A 74 2.98 12.33 -10.49
N HIS A 75 2.59 13.60 -10.31
CA HIS A 75 1.67 14.27 -11.22
C HIS A 75 2.20 14.36 -12.66
N ARG A 76 3.50 14.60 -12.84
CA ARG A 76 4.14 14.67 -14.16
C ARG A 76 4.26 13.30 -14.82
N ALA A 77 4.50 12.25 -14.04
CA ALA A 77 4.57 10.88 -14.53
C ALA A 77 3.20 10.36 -15.00
N GLY A 78 2.11 10.83 -14.37
CA GLY A 78 0.76 10.34 -14.62
C GLY A 78 0.50 8.97 -13.98
N PRO A 79 -0.74 8.44 -14.09
CA PRO A 79 -1.03 7.11 -13.59
C PRO A 79 -0.16 6.08 -14.34
N PRO A 80 0.36 5.05 -13.64
CA PRO A 80 1.04 3.97 -14.32
C PRO A 80 0.09 3.37 -15.38
N PRO A 81 0.60 2.96 -16.55
CA PRO A 81 -0.23 2.36 -17.58
C PRO A 81 -1.00 1.18 -16.99
N ALA A 82 -2.25 1.01 -17.44
CA ALA A 82 -3.05 -0.15 -17.05
C ALA A 82 -2.22 -1.42 -17.31
N PHE A 83 -2.18 -2.31 -16.33
CA PHE A 83 -1.37 -3.53 -16.39
C PHE A 83 -1.67 -4.30 -17.69
N GLY A 84 -0.66 -4.49 -18.54
CA GLY A 84 -0.80 -5.15 -19.84
C GLY A 84 -1.06 -4.22 -21.05
N ALA A 85 -1.10 -2.90 -20.87
CA ALA A 85 -1.09 -1.97 -22.00
C ALA A 85 0.23 -2.12 -22.78
N ARG A 86 0.19 -2.83 -23.91
CA ARG A 86 1.32 -2.87 -24.85
C ARG A 86 1.61 -1.44 -25.32
N PRO A 87 2.89 -1.04 -25.44
CA PRO A 87 3.20 0.16 -26.21
C PRO A 87 2.58 0.01 -27.60
N PHE A 88 1.92 1.05 -28.10
CA PHE A 88 1.52 1.09 -29.50
C PHE A 88 2.79 1.05 -30.35
N LEU A 89 2.98 -0.07 -31.05
CA LEU A 89 4.01 -0.19 -32.07
C LEU A 89 3.33 0.16 -33.40
N PRO A 90 3.67 1.31 -34.03
CA PRO A 90 3.14 1.62 -35.35
C PRO A 90 3.54 0.51 -36.35
N PRO A 91 2.72 0.26 -37.39
CA PRO A 91 3.08 -0.69 -38.45
C PRO A 91 4.43 -0.32 -39.05
N ILE A 92 5.27 -1.32 -39.31
CA ILE A 92 6.47 -1.14 -40.13
C ILE A 92 5.96 -1.08 -41.58
N GLU A 93 6.06 0.09 -42.21
CA GLU A 93 5.81 0.23 -43.64
C GLU A 93 6.92 -0.54 -44.39
N HIS A 94 6.51 -1.47 -45.25
CA HIS A 94 7.40 -2.22 -46.16
C HIS A 94 7.56 -1.48 -47.49
#